data_AF-A0A182NG57-F1
#
_entry.id   AF-A0A182NG57-F1
#
_cell.length_a   1.000
_cell.length_b   1.000
_cell.length_c   1.000
_cell.angle_alpha   90.00
_cell.angle_beta   90.00
_cell.angle_gamma   90.00
#
_symmetry.space_group_name_H-M   'P 1'
#
loop_
_entity.id
_entity.type
_entity.pdbx_description
1 polymer ?
#
loop_
_entity_poly.entity_id
_entity_poly.type
_entity_poly.pdbx_seq_one_letter_code
_entity_poly.pdbx_strand_id
1 'polypeptide(L)'
;MLSNAMATVRLSKLLLLGLLLSQLGYGCSGFVLDGSQNSFAQFRKWYTGLNGSLELEFKTEQPNGLVLYTDDGGTFDFFELKLVEGALRLRYNLGGGAQIITVGRDLHDGHWHKVQVSE
;
A
#
# COMPACT_ATOMS: atom_id res chain seq x y z
N MET A 1 8.02 55.73 -16.72
CA MET A 1 6.97 54.82 -16.24
C MET A 1 6.71 53.79 -17.34
N LEU A 2 7.16 52.55 -17.18
CA LEU A 2 6.91 51.48 -18.16
C LEU A 2 5.58 50.81 -17.81
N SER A 3 4.65 50.84 -18.75
CA SER A 3 3.32 50.22 -18.64
C SER A 3 3.46 48.71 -18.81
N ASN A 4 3.16 47.94 -17.78
CA ASN A 4 3.04 46.49 -17.88
C ASN A 4 1.72 46.15 -18.59
N ALA A 5 1.78 45.89 -19.89
CA ALA A 5 0.66 45.34 -20.63
C ALA A 5 0.43 43.89 -20.16
N MET A 6 -0.65 43.68 -19.40
CA MET A 6 -1.08 42.36 -18.94
C MET A 6 -1.66 41.59 -20.13
N ALA A 7 -0.84 40.76 -20.78
CA ALA A 7 -1.27 39.90 -21.86
C ALA A 7 -2.30 38.88 -21.33
N THR A 8 -3.55 39.00 -21.80
CA THR A 8 -4.60 38.03 -21.46
C THR A 8 -4.45 36.80 -22.36
N VAL A 9 -3.91 35.71 -21.83
CA VAL A 9 -3.79 34.44 -22.56
C VAL A 9 -5.19 33.82 -22.68
N ARG A 10 -5.70 33.66 -23.91
CA ARG A 10 -6.95 32.94 -24.18
C ARG A 10 -6.65 31.46 -24.42
N LEU A 11 -6.87 30.63 -23.41
CA LEU A 11 -6.79 29.18 -23.53
C LEU A 11 -8.03 28.64 -24.25
N SER A 12 -7.85 27.70 -25.18
CA SER A 12 -8.97 27.07 -25.89
C SER A 12 -9.80 26.21 -24.93
N LYS A 13 -11.12 26.20 -25.09
CA LYS A 13 -12.02 25.37 -24.28
C LYS A 13 -11.67 23.88 -24.35
N LEU A 14 -11.11 23.44 -25.49
CA LEU A 14 -10.62 22.08 -25.68
C LEU A 14 -9.36 21.78 -24.85
N LEU A 15 -8.45 22.76 -24.70
CA LEU A 15 -7.28 22.62 -23.84
C LEU A 15 -7.68 22.57 -22.36
N LEU A 16 -8.64 23.39 -21.94
CA LEU A 16 -9.23 23.32 -20.60
C LEU A 16 -9.93 21.99 -20.33
N LEU A 17 -10.68 21.47 -21.31
CA LEU A 17 -11.34 20.17 -21.18
C LEU A 17 -10.32 19.01 -21.12
N GLY A 18 -9.28 19.05 -21.95
CA GLY A 18 -8.19 18.07 -21.89
C GLY A 18 -7.43 18.09 -20.57
N LEU A 19 -7.19 19.28 -20.01
CA LEU A 19 -6.60 19.44 -18.68
C LEU A 19 -7.54 18.94 -17.57
N LEU A 20 -8.86 19.11 -17.71
CA LEU A 20 -9.84 18.62 -16.75
C LEU A 20 -9.95 17.08 -16.77
N LEU A 21 -9.93 16.49 -17.98
CA LEU A 21 -9.98 15.04 -18.16
C LEU A 21 -8.71 14.34 -17.66
N SER A 22 -7.55 14.99 -17.70
CA SER A 22 -6.31 14.42 -17.14
C SER A 22 -6.32 14.35 -15.61
N GLN A 23 -7.17 15.14 -14.95
CA GLN A 23 -7.41 15.08 -13.50
C GLN A 23 -8.43 14.00 -13.12
N LEU A 24 -9.14 13.40 -14.07
CA LEU A 24 -10.09 12.29 -13.80
C LEU A 24 -9.39 10.92 -13.79
N GLY A 25 -8.12 10.88 -14.19
CA GLY A 25 -7.30 9.67 -14.28
C GLY A 25 -6.48 9.35 -13.03
N TYR A 26 -6.82 9.87 -11.85
CA TYR A 26 -6.23 9.38 -10.60
C TYR A 26 -6.82 8.00 -10.31
N GLY A 27 -6.24 7.00 -10.98
CA GLY A 27 -6.63 5.61 -10.88
C GLY A 27 -6.63 5.14 -9.43
N CYS A 28 -7.65 4.35 -9.10
CA CYS A 28 -7.71 3.57 -7.87
C CYS A 28 -6.38 2.81 -7.70
N SER A 29 -5.61 3.13 -6.67
CA SER A 29 -4.24 2.62 -6.47
C SER A 29 -4.21 1.23 -5.82
N GLY A 30 -5.01 0.30 -6.35
CA GLY A 30 -5.12 -1.05 -5.80
C GLY A 30 -5.27 -2.11 -6.89
N PHE A 31 -4.91 -3.34 -6.54
CA PHE A 31 -5.14 -4.52 -7.35
C PHE A 31 -5.99 -5.50 -6.53
N VAL A 32 -6.83 -6.28 -7.21
CA VAL A 32 -7.63 -7.31 -6.57
C VAL A 32 -6.88 -8.63 -6.70
N LEU A 33 -6.63 -9.28 -5.56
CA LEU A 33 -6.16 -10.65 -5.51
C LEU A 33 -7.37 -11.56 -5.31
N ASP A 34 -7.50 -12.61 -6.12
CA ASP A 34 -8.63 -13.54 -6.08
C ASP A 34 -8.49 -14.62 -4.99
N GLY A 35 -7.37 -14.59 -4.24
CA GLY A 35 -7.06 -15.58 -3.21
C GLY A 35 -6.49 -16.89 -3.73
N SER A 36 -6.31 -17.04 -5.05
CA SER A 36 -5.62 -18.20 -5.62
C SER A 36 -4.12 -18.16 -5.30
N GLN A 37 -3.46 -19.33 -5.31
CA GLN A 37 -2.02 -19.44 -5.02
C GLN A 37 -1.13 -18.66 -6.00
N ASN A 38 -1.67 -18.30 -7.18
CA ASN A 38 -0.94 -17.60 -8.22
C ASN A 38 -1.28 -16.10 -8.27
N SER A 39 -2.14 -15.63 -7.36
CA SER A 39 -2.56 -14.24 -7.28
C SER A 39 -1.72 -13.49 -6.26
N PHE A 40 -0.69 -12.81 -6.76
CA PHE A 40 0.17 -11.95 -5.96
C PHE A 40 0.67 -10.76 -6.79
N ALA A 41 1.11 -9.72 -6.09
CA ALA A 41 1.88 -8.64 -6.68
C ALA A 41 3.29 -8.67 -6.09
N GLN A 42 4.29 -8.51 -6.94
CA GLN A 42 5.68 -8.43 -6.51
C GLN A 42 6.19 -7.00 -6.65
N PHE A 43 6.74 -6.48 -5.57
CA PHE A 43 7.32 -5.14 -5.50
C PHE A 43 8.85 -5.22 -5.51
N ARG A 44 9.49 -4.06 -5.69
CA ARG A 44 10.95 -3.96 -5.53
C ARG A 44 11.32 -4.29 -4.09
N LYS A 45 12.52 -4.87 -3.92
CA LYS A 45 13.08 -5.16 -2.59
C LYS A 45 13.04 -3.91 -1.71
N TRP A 46 12.47 -4.06 -0.52
CA TRP A 46 12.50 -3.06 0.51
C TRP A 46 13.86 -3.15 1.23
N TYR A 47 14.65 -2.07 1.15
CA TYR A 47 15.90 -1.95 1.88
C TYR A 47 15.60 -1.30 3.22
N THR A 48 15.28 -2.10 4.24
CA THR A 48 15.05 -1.62 5.60
C THR A 48 16.37 -1.10 6.18
N GLY A 49 16.49 0.22 6.30
CA GLY A 49 17.53 0.89 7.09
C GLY A 49 16.90 1.55 8.32
N LEU A 50 17.69 2.31 9.09
CA LEU A 50 17.19 3.07 10.23
C LEU A 50 16.05 4.01 9.78
N ASN A 51 14.86 3.84 10.36
CA ASN A 51 13.61 4.57 10.05
C ASN A 51 12.80 4.03 8.86
N GLY A 52 12.86 2.72 8.59
CA GLY A 52 11.96 2.09 7.62
C GLY A 52 10.50 2.13 8.08
N SER A 53 9.59 2.48 7.17
CA SER A 53 8.15 2.29 7.37
C SER A 53 7.53 1.51 6.22
N LEU A 54 6.50 0.73 6.56
CA LEU A 54 5.65 0.00 5.63
C LEU A 54 4.21 0.42 5.88
N GLU A 55 3.53 0.85 4.82
CA GLU A 55 2.12 1.21 4.86
C GLU A 55 1.37 0.48 3.74
N LEU A 56 0.22 -0.09 4.08
CA LEU A 56 -0.70 -0.69 3.11
C LEU A 56 -2.14 -0.56 3.59
N GLU A 57 -3.06 -0.65 2.65
CA GLU A 57 -4.49 -0.78 2.93
C GLU A 57 -5.00 -2.10 2.36
N PHE A 58 -5.89 -2.77 3.08
CA PHE A 58 -6.52 -4.00 2.61
C PHE A 58 -8.02 -4.00 2.91
N LYS A 59 -8.75 -4.77 2.11
CA LYS A 59 -10.18 -5.06 2.29
C LYS A 59 -10.42 -6.51 1.91
N THR A 60 -11.08 -7.28 2.77
CA THR A 60 -11.36 -8.69 2.51
C THR A 60 -12.57 -9.17 3.28
N GLU A 61 -13.17 -10.26 2.81
CA GLU A 61 -14.15 -11.07 3.55
C GLU A 61 -13.55 -12.42 4.01
N GLN A 62 -12.29 -12.68 3.65
CA GLN A 62 -11.58 -13.90 4.03
C GLN A 62 -10.93 -13.74 5.41
N PRO A 63 -11.26 -14.60 6.39
CA PRO A 63 -10.72 -14.49 7.74
C PRO A 63 -9.25 -14.93 7.86
N ASN A 64 -8.72 -15.61 6.84
CA ASN A 64 -7.35 -16.10 6.80
C ASN A 64 -6.72 -15.78 5.45
N GLY A 65 -5.46 -15.35 5.45
CA GLY A 65 -4.74 -15.08 4.21
C GLY A 65 -3.43 -14.33 4.44
N LEU A 66 -2.42 -14.62 3.61
CA LEU A 66 -1.19 -13.85 3.58
C LEU A 66 -1.48 -12.47 2.95
N VAL A 67 -1.04 -11.40 3.62
CA VAL A 67 -1.20 -10.02 3.15
C VAL A 67 0.13 -9.52 2.57
N LEU A 68 1.24 -9.76 3.27
CA LEU A 68 2.58 -9.36 2.83
C LEU A 68 3.63 -10.33 3.35
N TYR A 69 4.60 -10.62 2.50
CA TYR A 69 5.82 -11.34 2.87
C TYR A 69 7.03 -10.66 2.23
N THR A 70 8.09 -10.47 3.00
CA THR A 70 9.41 -10.08 2.50
C THR A 70 10.47 -10.68 3.40
N ASP A 71 11.60 -11.07 2.81
CA ASP A 71 12.77 -11.57 3.52
C ASP A 71 14.08 -11.06 2.88
N ASP A 72 15.19 -11.40 3.50
CA ASP A 72 16.53 -11.10 3.02
C ASP A 72 17.07 -12.09 1.96
N GLY A 73 16.21 -12.96 1.41
CA GLY A 73 16.62 -14.08 0.55
C GLY A 73 16.69 -15.43 1.29
N GLY A 74 15.99 -15.55 2.43
CA GLY A 74 15.83 -16.80 3.18
C GLY A 74 16.92 -17.06 4.22
N THR A 75 17.62 -16.02 4.67
CA THR A 75 18.74 -16.16 5.61
C THR A 75 18.26 -16.00 7.05
N PHE A 76 17.83 -14.78 7.44
CA PHE A 76 17.47 -14.48 8.83
C PHE A 76 16.31 -13.49 8.96
N ASP A 77 16.33 -12.42 8.18
CA ASP A 77 15.43 -11.29 8.40
C ASP A 77 14.18 -11.41 7.53
N PHE A 78 13.01 -11.27 8.17
CA PHE A 78 11.74 -11.34 7.48
C PHE A 78 10.64 -10.53 8.16
N PHE A 79 9.63 -10.16 7.37
CA PHE A 79 8.33 -9.69 7.83
C PHE A 79 7.24 -10.51 7.14
N GLU A 80 6.36 -11.10 7.94
CA GLU A 80 5.15 -11.82 7.50
C GLU A 80 3.93 -11.15 8.14
N LEU A 81 3.07 -10.56 7.31
CA LEU A 81 1.79 -10.02 7.72
C LEU A 81 0.67 -10.88 7.16
N LYS A 82 -0.21 -11.39 8.03
CA LYS A 82 -1.34 -12.23 7.61
C LYS A 82 -2.57 -12.05 8.50
N LEU A 83 -3.73 -12.38 7.96
CA LEU A 83 -4.93 -12.58 8.75
C LEU A 83 -4.97 -14.01 9.31
N VAL A 84 -5.32 -14.13 10.58
CA VAL A 84 -5.59 -15.38 11.28
C VAL A 84 -6.90 -15.22 12.04
N GLU A 85 -7.94 -15.92 11.61
CA GLU A 85 -9.28 -15.88 12.22
C GLU A 85 -9.81 -14.44 12.38
N GLY A 86 -9.56 -13.59 11.37
CA GLY A 86 -10.00 -12.19 11.36
C GLY A 86 -9.13 -11.21 12.16
N ALA A 87 -8.09 -11.68 12.84
CA ALA A 87 -7.09 -10.81 13.49
C ALA A 87 -5.84 -10.65 12.60
N LEU A 88 -5.24 -9.47 12.59
CA LEU A 88 -4.02 -9.21 11.83
C LEU A 88 -2.81 -9.62 12.66
N ARG A 89 -1.98 -10.51 12.13
CA ARG A 89 -0.78 -11.02 12.78
C ARG A 89 0.46 -10.64 12.00
N LEU A 90 1.36 -9.90 12.64
CA LEU A 90 2.71 -9.63 12.18
C LEU A 90 3.67 -10.60 12.87
N ARG A 91 4.39 -11.40 12.09
CA ARG A 91 5.53 -12.19 12.54
C ARG A 91 6.78 -11.63 11.87
N TYR A 92 7.81 -11.32 12.65
CA TYR A 92 9.03 -10.73 12.11
C TYR A 92 10.28 -11.27 12.83
N ASN A 93 11.42 -11.22 12.15
CA ASN A 93 12.73 -11.48 12.72
C ASN A 93 13.72 -10.47 12.13
N LEU A 94 14.54 -9.87 13.01
CA LEU A 94 15.54 -8.86 12.67
C LEU A 94 16.85 -9.20 13.40
N GLY A 95 17.28 -10.46 13.30
CA GLY A 95 18.43 -11.02 14.02
C GLY A 95 18.21 -11.43 15.49
N GLY A 96 17.16 -10.95 16.17
CA GLY A 96 16.88 -11.24 17.59
C GLY A 96 16.05 -12.49 17.88
N GLY A 97 15.63 -13.22 16.85
CA GLY A 97 14.67 -14.31 16.93
C GLY A 97 13.24 -13.85 16.61
N ALA A 98 12.39 -14.79 16.21
CA ALA A 98 11.05 -14.49 15.72
C ALA A 98 10.14 -13.92 16.83
N GLN A 99 9.55 -12.76 16.53
CA GLN A 99 8.54 -12.10 17.36
C GLN A 99 7.16 -12.16 16.68
N ILE A 100 6.10 -12.07 17.47
CA ILE A 100 4.71 -12.06 16.98
C ILE A 100 3.94 -10.94 17.66
N ILE A 101 3.27 -10.11 16.85
CA ILE A 101 2.32 -9.10 17.28
C ILE A 101 0.97 -9.43 16.62
N THR A 102 -0.13 -9.39 17.38
CA THR A 102 -1.48 -9.59 16.84
C THR A 102 -2.36 -8.41 17.24
N VAL A 103 -3.09 -7.84 16.28
CA VAL A 103 -3.94 -6.67 16.48
C VAL A 103 -5.30 -6.83 15.81
N GLY A 104 -6.30 -6.16 16.36
CA GLY A 104 -7.67 -6.16 15.84
C GLY A 104 -8.36 -7.51 15.96
N ARG A 105 -9.60 -7.53 15.46
CA ARG A 105 -10.48 -8.69 15.30
C ARG A 105 -11.47 -8.38 14.21
N ASP A 106 -12.07 -9.41 13.62
CA ASP A 106 -13.11 -9.26 12.60
C ASP A 106 -12.72 -8.33 11.44
N LEU A 107 -11.43 -8.23 11.10
CA LEU A 107 -10.89 -7.36 10.04
C LEU A 107 -11.20 -7.87 8.62
N HIS A 108 -12.05 -8.89 8.53
CA HIS A 108 -12.57 -9.48 7.29
C HIS A 108 -14.03 -9.04 7.06
N ASP A 109 -14.35 -7.81 7.45
CA ASP A 109 -15.69 -7.22 7.46
C ASP A 109 -16.08 -6.56 6.12
N GLY A 110 -15.24 -6.71 5.09
CA GLY A 110 -15.47 -6.05 3.81
C GLY A 110 -15.22 -4.54 3.81
N HIS A 111 -14.59 -3.97 4.85
CA HIS A 111 -14.17 -2.56 4.87
C HIS A 111 -12.66 -2.39 4.67
N TRP A 112 -12.26 -1.17 4.32
CA TRP A 112 -10.84 -0.83 4.17
C TRP A 112 -10.19 -0.63 5.54
N HIS A 113 -9.06 -1.30 5.74
CA HIS A 113 -8.22 -1.20 6.93
C HIS A 113 -6.83 -0.73 6.54
N LYS A 114 -6.33 0.30 7.24
CA LYS A 114 -4.97 0.82 7.06
C LYS A 114 -4.03 0.16 8.06
N VAL A 115 -2.90 -0.33 7.56
CA VAL A 115 -1.82 -0.93 8.35
C VAL A 115 -0.58 -0.07 8.20
N GLN A 116 0.03 0.28 9.32
CA GLN A 116 1.31 0.99 9.37
C GLN A 116 2.25 0.24 10.30
N VAL A 117 3.43 -0.10 9.80
CA VAL A 117 4.54 -0.67 10.57
C VAL A 117 5.69 0.33 10.49
N SER A 118 6.21 0.73 11.64
CA SER A 118 7.37 1.61 11.78
C SER A 118 8.30 1.02 12.82
N GLU A 119 9.61 1.11 12.55
CA GLU A 119 10.64 0.93 13.59
C GLU A 119 10.60 2.04 14.65
#